data_AF-A0A5N9GPU3-F1
#
_entry.id   AF-A0A5N9GPU3-F1
#
_cell.length_a   1.000
_cell.length_b   1.000
_cell.length_c   1.000
_cell.angle_alpha   90.00
_cell.angle_beta   90.00
_cell.angle_gamma   90.00
#
_symmetry.space_group_name_H-M   'P 1'
#
loop_
_entity.id
_entity.type
_entity.pdbx_description
1 polymer ?
#
loop_
_entity_poly.entity_id
_entity_poly.type
_entity_poly.pdbx_seq_one_letter_code
_entity_poly.pdbx_strand_id
1 'polypeptide(L)'
;MALTDFEGLRPSEVISRYGRCIELVPLDKHFNDISVGLYLKESIFTVWTFSNKPNTSDRIKAIRNQLIAIGGMSEVPGTDNQVRFECGSLHERPVKFLLNQSVGKAPDFAPSSGELVIKDSKSDLMINAAPFLREGSWFYRITTTGKAKNPSMRLRMILAGFSRYGEMDKIGDDEVAFECRDQHDGLMRLLMPYSRNISSVETMMAAEDMRGQMTTSTLGFSQT
;
A
#
# COMPACT_ATOMS: atom_id res chain seq x y z
N MET A 1 -7.06 -14.07 40.11
CA MET A 1 -7.18 -13.24 38.90
C MET A 1 -7.59 -14.18 37.78
N ALA A 2 -8.89 -14.27 37.48
CA ALA A 2 -9.36 -15.15 36.42
C ALA A 2 -8.86 -14.59 35.09
N LEU A 3 -8.00 -15.34 34.41
CA LEU A 3 -7.69 -15.10 33.01
C LEU A 3 -9.02 -15.27 32.27
N THR A 4 -9.60 -14.17 31.80
CA THR A 4 -10.76 -14.22 30.91
C THR A 4 -10.37 -15.06 29.70
N ASP A 5 -11.09 -16.15 29.45
CA ASP A 5 -10.94 -16.95 28.24
C ASP A 5 -11.18 -16.04 27.04
N PHE A 6 -10.11 -15.75 26.29
CA PHE A 6 -10.21 -15.02 25.04
C PHE A 6 -10.72 -15.98 23.97
N GLU A 7 -11.94 -15.77 23.50
CA GLU A 7 -12.60 -16.63 22.50
C GLU A 7 -12.04 -16.48 21.06
N GLY A 8 -10.96 -15.70 20.86
CA GLY A 8 -10.34 -15.50 19.56
C GLY A 8 -9.06 -16.32 19.34
N LEU A 9 -8.57 -16.32 18.09
CA LEU A 9 -7.28 -16.95 17.78
C LEU A 9 -6.13 -16.26 18.53
N ARG A 10 -5.25 -17.05 19.12
CA ARG A 10 -4.02 -16.56 19.74
C ARG A 10 -3.03 -16.11 18.66
N PRO A 11 -2.10 -15.18 18.97
CA PRO A 11 -1.11 -14.74 18.00
C PRO A 11 -0.30 -15.87 17.34
N SER A 12 0.06 -16.91 18.09
CA SER A 12 0.76 -18.08 17.55
C SER A 12 -0.06 -18.86 16.53
N GLU A 13 -1.38 -18.95 16.72
CA GLU A 13 -2.31 -19.62 15.81
C GLU A 13 -2.52 -18.80 14.54
N VAL A 14 -2.64 -17.47 14.67
CA VAL A 14 -2.71 -16.54 13.54
C VAL A 14 -1.44 -16.61 12.70
N ILE A 15 -0.26 -16.61 13.31
CA ILE A 15 1.02 -16.73 12.60
C ILE A 15 1.14 -18.09 11.90
N SER A 16 0.78 -19.18 12.58
CA SER A 16 0.79 -20.52 11.98
C SER A 16 -0.16 -20.61 10.77
N ARG A 17 -1.34 -20.00 10.89
CA ARG A 17 -2.38 -20.05 9.86
C ARG A 17 -2.10 -19.12 8.67
N TYR A 18 -1.79 -17.85 8.94
CA TYR A 18 -1.73 -16.77 7.95
C TYR A 18 -0.31 -16.25 7.67
N GLY A 19 0.70 -16.78 8.37
CA GLY A 19 2.10 -16.44 8.13
C GLY A 19 2.55 -15.18 8.85
N ARG A 20 3.47 -14.43 8.24
CA ARG A 20 4.07 -13.24 8.86
C ARG A 20 3.19 -12.02 8.66
N CYS A 21 3.09 -11.17 9.68
CA CYS A 21 2.52 -9.83 9.52
C CYS A 21 3.49 -8.96 8.71
N ILE A 22 3.05 -8.41 7.58
CA ILE A 22 3.89 -7.57 6.70
C ILE A 22 3.57 -6.09 6.82
N GLU A 23 2.39 -5.75 7.33
CA GLU A 23 1.94 -4.37 7.57
C GLU A 23 0.85 -4.35 8.65
N LEU A 24 0.81 -3.26 9.44
CA LEU A 24 -0.15 -3.06 10.51
C LEU A 24 -0.65 -1.62 10.51
N VAL A 25 -1.95 -1.44 10.27
CA VAL A 25 -2.62 -0.16 10.52
C VAL A 25 -3.11 -0.18 11.98
N PRO A 26 -2.53 0.64 12.87
CA PRO A 26 -2.83 0.55 14.30
C PRO A 26 -4.24 1.01 14.66
N LEU A 27 -4.81 1.94 13.90
CA LEU A 27 -6.11 2.55 14.18
C LEU A 27 -6.94 2.68 12.91
N ASP A 28 -8.00 1.88 12.82
CA ASP A 28 -9.05 2.01 11.83
C ASP A 28 -10.10 3.03 12.27
N LYS A 29 -9.93 4.27 11.81
CA LYS A 29 -10.83 5.39 12.12
C LYS A 29 -12.26 5.20 11.60
N HIS A 30 -12.47 4.27 10.67
CA HIS A 30 -13.79 3.97 10.13
C HIS A 30 -14.47 2.80 10.86
N PHE A 31 -13.79 2.17 11.82
CA PHE A 31 -14.36 1.09 12.60
C PHE A 31 -13.70 0.92 13.97
N ASN A 32 -14.30 1.55 14.98
CA ASN A 32 -14.02 1.28 16.39
C ASN A 32 -12.53 1.34 16.81
N ASP A 33 -11.70 2.08 16.07
CA ASP A 33 -10.26 2.22 16.27
C ASP A 33 -9.52 0.88 16.43
N ILE A 34 -9.98 -0.16 15.72
CA ILE A 34 -9.32 -1.46 15.76
C ILE A 34 -7.98 -1.42 15.03
N SER A 35 -7.03 -2.25 15.45
CA SER A 35 -5.83 -2.52 14.67
C SER A 35 -6.13 -3.54 13.57
N VAL A 36 -5.64 -3.28 12.35
CA VAL A 36 -5.78 -4.18 11.19
C VAL A 36 -4.41 -4.55 10.66
N GLY A 37 -4.09 -5.85 10.68
CA GLY A 37 -2.85 -6.39 10.11
C GLY A 37 -3.09 -7.02 8.75
N LEU A 38 -2.06 -6.96 7.90
CA LEU A 38 -1.97 -7.73 6.66
C LEU A 38 -0.92 -8.82 6.85
N TYR A 39 -1.37 -10.07 6.77
CA TYR A 39 -0.52 -11.25 6.94
C TYR A 39 -0.24 -11.87 5.58
N LEU A 40 0.96 -12.42 5.41
CA LEU A 40 1.40 -13.08 4.20
C LEU A 40 1.88 -14.50 4.51
N LYS A 41 1.28 -15.46 3.82
CA LYS A 41 1.76 -16.85 3.74
C LYS A 41 1.75 -17.26 2.28
N GLU A 42 2.90 -17.72 1.80
CA GLU A 42 3.12 -18.05 0.39
C GLU A 42 2.80 -16.82 -0.49
N SER A 43 1.72 -16.85 -1.27
CA SER A 43 1.27 -15.74 -2.11
C SER A 43 -0.12 -15.22 -1.73
N ILE A 44 -0.62 -15.59 -0.54
CA ILE A 44 -1.94 -15.19 -0.05
C ILE A 44 -1.79 -14.12 1.02
N PHE A 45 -2.41 -12.98 0.77
CA PHE A 45 -2.54 -11.90 1.73
C PHE A 45 -3.84 -12.06 2.51
N THR A 46 -3.75 -11.96 3.84
CA THR A 46 -4.89 -12.11 4.75
C THR A 46 -5.05 -10.85 5.60
N VAL A 47 -6.19 -10.19 5.48
CA VAL A 47 -6.58 -9.08 6.36
C VAL A 47 -7.07 -9.68 7.67
N TRP A 48 -6.50 -9.23 8.80
CA TRP A 48 -6.83 -9.79 10.10
C TRP A 48 -6.80 -8.76 11.22
N THR A 49 -7.63 -8.98 12.24
CA THR A 49 -7.63 -8.22 13.49
C THR A 49 -7.90 -9.17 14.66
N PHE A 50 -7.37 -8.85 15.84
CA PHE A 50 -7.70 -9.55 17.08
C PHE A 50 -8.95 -8.98 17.78
N SER A 51 -9.57 -7.94 17.21
CA SER A 51 -10.83 -7.40 17.73
C SER A 51 -11.97 -8.41 17.62
N ASN A 52 -12.73 -8.58 18.70
CA ASN A 52 -13.95 -9.38 18.77
C ASN A 52 -15.23 -8.51 18.75
N LYS A 53 -15.13 -7.22 18.40
CA LYS A 53 -16.29 -6.32 18.35
C LYS A 53 -17.32 -6.82 17.31
N PRO A 54 -18.63 -6.61 17.55
CA PRO A 54 -19.66 -6.93 16.56
C PRO A 54 -19.38 -6.29 15.19
N ASN A 55 -19.71 -6.97 14.10
CA ASN A 55 -19.50 -6.54 12.71
C ASN A 55 -18.03 -6.42 12.27
N THR A 56 -17.08 -6.96 13.05
CA THR A 56 -15.66 -6.98 12.66
C THR A 56 -15.45 -7.76 11.35
N SER A 57 -16.15 -8.87 11.15
CA SER A 57 -16.09 -9.65 9.90
C SER A 57 -16.45 -8.83 8.67
N ASP A 58 -17.51 -8.04 8.76
CA ASP A 58 -17.99 -7.19 7.66
C ASP A 58 -16.98 -6.09 7.34
N ARG A 59 -16.36 -5.51 8.37
CA ARG A 59 -15.30 -4.52 8.16
C ARG A 59 -14.08 -5.14 7.49
N ILE A 60 -13.63 -6.31 7.93
CA ILE A 60 -12.50 -7.02 7.32
C ILE A 60 -12.79 -7.35 5.86
N LYS A 61 -14.02 -7.78 5.55
CA LYS A 61 -14.47 -7.99 4.17
C LYS A 61 -14.49 -6.71 3.34
N ALA A 62 -14.90 -5.59 3.91
CA ALA A 62 -14.85 -4.30 3.24
C ALA A 62 -13.42 -3.87 2.93
N ILE A 63 -12.48 -4.04 3.87
CA ILE A 63 -11.05 -3.76 3.65
C ILE A 63 -10.48 -4.67 2.56
N ARG A 64 -10.82 -5.97 2.59
CA ARG A 64 -10.47 -6.95 1.54
C ARG A 64 -10.97 -6.50 0.17
N ASN A 65 -12.23 -6.06 0.07
CA ASN A 65 -12.80 -5.54 -1.18
C ASN A 65 -12.10 -4.26 -1.65
N GLN A 66 -11.64 -3.42 -0.73
CA GLN A 66 -10.84 -2.23 -1.06
C GLN A 66 -9.44 -2.59 -1.60
N LEU A 67 -8.81 -3.66 -1.12
CA LEU A 67 -7.55 -4.16 -1.70
C LEU A 67 -7.75 -4.57 -3.18
N ILE A 68 -8.89 -5.17 -3.50
CA ILE A 68 -9.29 -5.52 -4.88
C ILE A 68 -9.52 -4.25 -5.71
N ALA A 69 -10.37 -3.34 -5.22
CA ALA A 69 -10.77 -2.15 -5.97
C ALA A 69 -9.61 -1.17 -6.22
N ILE A 70 -8.71 -0.99 -5.25
CA ILE A 70 -7.57 -0.06 -5.37
C ILE A 70 -6.35 -0.75 -5.99
N GLY A 71 -6.03 -1.97 -5.55
CA GLY A 71 -4.80 -2.66 -5.91
C GLY A 71 -4.90 -3.54 -7.16
N GLY A 72 -6.11 -3.88 -7.61
CA GLY A 72 -6.31 -4.82 -8.71
C GLY A 72 -6.01 -6.28 -8.32
N MET A 73 -6.17 -6.62 -7.04
CA MET A 73 -6.02 -8.00 -6.54
C MET A 73 -7.27 -8.83 -6.85
N SER A 74 -7.18 -10.16 -6.70
CA SER A 74 -8.32 -11.07 -6.78
C SER A 74 -8.60 -11.72 -5.43
N GLU A 75 -9.87 -12.00 -5.15
CA GLU A 75 -10.25 -12.73 -3.95
C GLU A 75 -9.85 -14.20 -4.00
N VAL A 76 -9.55 -14.77 -2.83
CA VAL A 76 -9.42 -16.22 -2.70
C VAL A 76 -10.81 -16.82 -2.45
N PRO A 77 -11.30 -17.74 -3.32
CA PRO A 77 -12.64 -18.31 -3.20
C PRO A 77 -12.89 -18.95 -1.83
N GLY A 78 -14.09 -18.74 -1.30
CA GLY A 78 -14.50 -19.29 0.00
C GLY A 78 -13.96 -18.53 1.22
N THR A 79 -13.40 -17.34 1.02
CA THR A 79 -12.86 -16.52 2.11
C THR A 79 -13.35 -15.07 2.01
N ASP A 80 -13.54 -14.43 3.15
CA ASP A 80 -13.96 -13.02 3.22
C ASP A 80 -12.80 -12.05 3.45
N ASN A 81 -11.60 -12.57 3.75
CA ASN A 81 -10.47 -11.76 4.19
C ASN A 81 -9.16 -12.02 3.44
N GLN A 82 -9.17 -12.86 2.40
CA GLN A 82 -7.97 -13.19 1.65
C GLN A 82 -8.01 -12.72 0.19
N VAL A 83 -6.86 -12.26 -0.28
CA VAL A 83 -6.61 -11.80 -1.66
C VAL A 83 -5.23 -12.23 -2.14
N ARG A 84 -5.03 -12.20 -3.46
CA ARG A 84 -3.73 -12.46 -4.11
C ARG A 84 -3.57 -11.61 -5.37
N PHE A 85 -2.33 -11.43 -5.81
CA PHE A 85 -2.04 -10.93 -7.15
C PHE A 85 -2.01 -12.10 -8.14
N GLU A 86 -2.67 -11.96 -9.28
CA GLU A 86 -2.71 -13.01 -10.31
C GLU A 86 -1.39 -13.10 -11.11
N CYS A 87 -0.57 -12.04 -11.10
CA CYS A 87 0.77 -12.04 -11.72
C CYS A 87 1.79 -12.92 -10.97
N GLY A 88 1.45 -13.43 -9.78
CA GLY A 88 2.33 -14.25 -8.94
C GLY A 88 3.39 -13.48 -8.13
N SER A 89 3.65 -12.21 -8.45
CA SER A 89 4.53 -11.34 -7.66
C SER A 89 3.83 -10.75 -6.44
N LEU A 90 4.58 -10.52 -5.37
CA LEU A 90 4.04 -10.04 -4.09
C LEU A 90 3.84 -8.53 -4.02
N HIS A 91 4.68 -7.75 -4.72
CA HIS A 91 4.69 -6.29 -4.66
C HIS A 91 4.70 -5.80 -3.19
N GLU A 92 5.66 -6.27 -2.39
CA GLU A 92 5.68 -6.11 -0.93
C GLU A 92 5.73 -4.65 -0.47
N ARG A 93 6.45 -3.75 -1.17
CA ARG A 93 6.39 -2.32 -0.82
C ARG A 93 5.05 -1.69 -1.25
N PRO A 94 4.57 -1.84 -2.49
CA PRO A 94 3.26 -1.34 -2.88
C PRO A 94 2.10 -1.78 -1.98
N VAL A 95 2.08 -3.05 -1.55
CA VAL A 95 0.96 -3.60 -0.76
C VAL A 95 0.84 -2.96 0.62
N LYS A 96 1.93 -2.43 1.18
CA LYS A 96 1.93 -1.66 2.44
C LYS A 96 1.17 -0.35 2.31
N PHE A 97 1.44 0.40 1.24
CA PHE A 97 0.67 1.60 0.91
C PHE A 97 -0.78 1.26 0.60
N LEU A 98 -1.00 0.13 -0.07
CA LEU A 98 -2.34 -0.35 -0.42
C LEU A 98 -3.17 -0.60 0.85
N LEU A 99 -2.65 -1.33 1.84
CA LEU A 99 -3.36 -1.55 3.11
C LEU A 99 -3.73 -0.24 3.80
N ASN A 100 -2.77 0.70 3.90
CA ASN A 100 -3.01 2.00 4.50
C ASN A 100 -4.15 2.77 3.81
N GLN A 101 -4.20 2.74 2.48
CA GLN A 101 -5.33 3.34 1.73
C GLN A 101 -6.63 2.55 1.94
N SER A 102 -6.61 1.23 1.88
CA SER A 102 -7.81 0.39 2.01
C SER A 102 -8.45 0.46 3.40
N VAL A 103 -7.65 0.67 4.45
CA VAL A 103 -8.16 0.93 5.79
C VAL A 103 -8.55 2.40 5.96
N GLY A 104 -7.70 3.34 5.50
CA GLY A 104 -7.85 4.77 5.76
C GLY A 104 -8.90 5.49 4.92
N LYS A 105 -9.30 4.94 3.77
CA LYS A 105 -10.36 5.49 2.91
C LYS A 105 -11.75 5.01 3.36
N ALA A 106 -12.77 5.74 2.94
CA ALA A 106 -14.15 5.34 3.16
C ALA A 106 -14.42 3.97 2.48
N PRO A 107 -15.28 3.10 3.06
CA PRO A 107 -15.53 1.77 2.52
C PRO A 107 -16.08 1.73 1.08
N ASP A 108 -16.71 2.81 0.63
CA ASP A 108 -17.27 3.00 -0.71
C ASP A 108 -16.35 3.79 -1.64
N PHE A 109 -15.13 4.12 -1.20
CA PHE A 109 -14.15 4.79 -2.04
C PHE A 109 -13.83 3.95 -3.28
N ALA A 110 -14.03 4.52 -4.45
CA ALA A 110 -13.56 3.97 -5.71
C ALA A 110 -12.45 4.88 -6.26
N PRO A 111 -11.27 4.34 -6.62
CA PRO A 111 -10.27 5.12 -7.33
C PRO A 111 -10.83 5.61 -8.66
N SER A 112 -10.36 6.76 -9.15
CA SER A 112 -10.75 7.23 -10.47
C SER A 112 -10.37 6.19 -11.53
N SER A 113 -11.33 5.77 -12.35
CA SER A 113 -11.05 5.03 -13.58
C SER A 113 -10.66 6.04 -14.66
N GLY A 114 -9.67 5.70 -15.50
CA GLY A 114 -9.21 6.54 -16.60
C GLY A 114 -7.70 6.74 -16.61
N GLU A 115 -7.24 7.85 -17.17
CA GLU A 115 -5.82 8.12 -17.35
C GLU A 115 -5.06 8.15 -16.00
N LEU A 116 -3.82 7.69 -16.04
CA LEU A 116 -2.90 7.71 -14.89
C LEU A 116 -2.17 9.04 -14.86
N VAL A 117 -2.91 10.08 -14.43
CA VAL A 117 -2.44 11.47 -14.42
C VAL A 117 -2.54 12.06 -13.01
N ILE A 118 -1.50 12.79 -12.60
CA ILE A 118 -1.49 13.53 -11.33
C ILE A 118 -0.72 14.84 -11.46
N LYS A 119 -1.18 15.90 -10.78
CA LYS A 119 -0.38 17.12 -10.62
C LYS A 119 0.87 16.84 -9.79
N ASP A 120 1.99 17.43 -10.11
CA ASP A 120 3.18 17.36 -9.27
C ASP A 120 3.01 18.14 -7.95
N SER A 121 3.58 17.65 -6.86
CA SER A 121 3.45 18.30 -5.54
C SER A 121 4.46 19.44 -5.32
N LYS A 122 5.49 19.56 -6.18
CA LYS A 122 6.59 20.54 -6.03
C LYS A 122 6.74 21.47 -7.24
N SER A 123 5.85 21.36 -8.22
CA SER A 123 5.86 22.17 -9.45
C SER A 123 4.48 22.19 -10.11
N ASP A 124 4.34 22.95 -11.20
CA ASP A 124 3.12 22.97 -12.02
C ASP A 124 3.14 21.92 -13.15
N LEU A 125 3.95 20.87 -13.00
CA LEU A 125 3.92 19.75 -13.93
C LEU A 125 2.69 18.88 -13.71
N MET A 126 2.12 18.38 -14.79
CA MET A 126 1.23 17.23 -14.81
C MET A 126 2.06 16.01 -15.19
N ILE A 127 2.00 14.97 -14.37
CA ILE A 127 2.72 13.71 -14.57
C ILE A 127 1.71 12.71 -15.16
N ASN A 128 2.07 12.07 -16.26
CA ASN A 128 1.28 11.00 -16.89
C ASN A 128 2.09 9.70 -16.93
N ALA A 129 1.45 8.58 -16.62
CA ALA A 129 2.02 7.24 -16.70
C ALA A 129 1.25 6.40 -17.71
N ALA A 130 1.69 6.38 -18.97
CA ALA A 130 1.01 5.65 -20.03
C ALA A 130 1.51 4.19 -20.10
N PRO A 131 0.65 3.17 -19.90
CA PRO A 131 1.04 1.78 -20.10
C PRO A 131 1.28 1.50 -21.59
N PHE A 132 2.30 0.70 -21.90
CA PHE A 132 2.56 0.21 -23.25
C PHE A 132 3.16 -1.21 -23.22
N LEU A 133 2.88 -1.98 -24.26
CA LEU A 133 3.39 -3.34 -24.43
C LEU A 133 4.60 -3.33 -25.36
N ARG A 134 5.71 -3.94 -24.94
CA ARG A 134 6.90 -4.16 -25.77
C ARG A 134 7.35 -5.60 -25.59
N GLU A 135 7.40 -6.36 -26.68
CA GLU A 135 7.89 -7.75 -26.70
C GLU A 135 7.17 -8.65 -25.68
N GLY A 136 5.85 -8.46 -25.50
CA GLY A 136 5.04 -9.25 -24.56
C GLY A 136 5.18 -8.84 -23.09
N SER A 137 5.97 -7.82 -22.78
CA SER A 137 6.13 -7.26 -21.44
C SER A 137 5.50 -5.87 -21.34
N TRP A 138 4.89 -5.57 -20.19
CA TRP A 138 4.30 -4.27 -19.90
C TRP A 138 5.29 -3.30 -19.27
N PHE A 139 5.20 -2.07 -19.72
CA PHE A 139 5.99 -0.93 -19.26
C PHE A 139 5.09 0.28 -19.09
N TYR A 140 5.56 1.27 -18.34
CA TYR A 140 4.92 2.57 -18.19
C TYR A 140 5.88 3.67 -18.66
N ARG A 141 5.41 4.50 -19.59
CA ARG A 141 6.10 5.72 -19.99
C ARG A 141 5.64 6.90 -19.13
N ILE A 142 6.59 7.53 -18.46
CA ILE A 142 6.38 8.65 -17.55
C ILE A 142 6.69 9.95 -18.28
N THR A 143 5.66 10.72 -18.58
CA THR A 143 5.81 12.04 -19.22
C THR A 143 5.39 13.14 -18.27
N THR A 144 5.95 14.34 -18.48
CA THR A 144 5.57 15.54 -17.73
C THR A 144 5.21 16.67 -18.68
N THR A 145 4.06 17.30 -18.48
CA THR A 145 3.65 18.50 -19.23
C THR A 145 3.49 19.69 -18.28
N GLY A 146 3.73 20.92 -18.74
CA GLY A 146 3.64 22.13 -17.92
C GLY A 146 5.00 22.78 -17.62
N LYS A 147 5.08 23.57 -16.54
CA LYS A 147 6.26 24.38 -16.21
C LYS A 147 6.95 23.90 -14.93
N ALA A 148 8.27 23.76 -14.99
CA ALA A 148 9.14 23.59 -13.82
C ALA A 148 10.49 24.24 -14.07
N LYS A 149 11.21 24.59 -12.99
CA LYS A 149 12.58 25.16 -13.07
C LYS A 149 13.57 24.20 -13.75
N ASN A 150 13.43 22.90 -13.53
CA ASN A 150 14.23 21.86 -14.17
C ASN A 150 13.39 20.58 -14.38
N PRO A 151 12.62 20.50 -15.48
CA PRO A 151 11.72 19.37 -15.74
C PRO A 151 12.44 18.02 -15.83
N SER A 152 13.62 17.98 -16.48
CA SER A 152 14.39 16.74 -16.62
C SER A 152 14.90 16.19 -15.29
N MET A 153 15.40 17.06 -14.41
CA MET A 153 15.76 16.65 -13.04
C MET A 153 14.52 16.18 -12.28
N ARG A 154 13.38 16.85 -12.45
CA ARG A 154 12.14 16.49 -11.77
C ARG A 154 11.64 15.12 -12.21
N LEU A 155 11.65 14.82 -13.51
CA LEU A 155 11.32 13.51 -14.07
C LEU A 155 12.22 12.42 -13.49
N ARG A 156 13.55 12.64 -13.45
CA ARG A 156 14.47 11.67 -12.83
C ARG A 156 14.15 11.37 -11.36
N MET A 157 13.75 12.39 -10.59
CA MET A 157 13.32 12.17 -9.20
C MET A 157 12.01 11.38 -9.09
N ILE A 158 11.07 11.60 -10.00
CA ILE A 158 9.81 10.84 -10.05
C ILE A 158 10.08 9.37 -10.36
N LEU A 159 10.92 9.08 -11.36
CA LEU A 159 11.34 7.72 -11.70
C LEU A 159 12.04 7.02 -10.53
N ALA A 160 12.96 7.72 -9.86
CA ALA A 160 13.59 7.19 -8.65
C ALA A 160 12.58 6.88 -7.53
N GLY A 161 11.50 7.67 -7.43
CA GLY A 161 10.41 7.42 -6.50
C GLY A 161 9.63 6.14 -6.82
N PHE A 162 9.38 5.87 -8.10
CA PHE A 162 8.77 4.60 -8.54
C PHE A 162 9.67 3.40 -8.23
N SER A 163 10.97 3.48 -8.48
CA SER A 163 11.87 2.39 -8.10
C SER A 163 11.93 2.17 -6.60
N ARG A 164 11.93 3.26 -5.82
CA ARG A 164 12.07 3.16 -4.36
C ARG A 164 10.84 2.58 -3.67
N TYR A 165 9.64 3.05 -4.02
CA TYR A 165 8.39 2.68 -3.34
C TYR A 165 7.55 1.67 -4.11
N GLY A 166 7.71 1.62 -5.43
CA GLY A 166 6.95 0.75 -6.32
C GLY A 166 7.61 -0.60 -6.59
N GLU A 167 8.86 -0.79 -6.17
CA GLU A 167 9.68 -1.96 -6.57
C GLU A 167 9.75 -2.10 -8.10
N MET A 168 9.85 -0.96 -8.78
CA MET A 168 9.86 -0.90 -10.25
C MET A 168 11.28 -0.74 -10.79
N ASP A 169 11.57 -1.45 -11.87
CA ASP A 169 12.81 -1.25 -12.61
C ASP A 169 12.75 0.03 -13.41
N LYS A 170 13.83 0.82 -13.37
CA LYS A 170 14.04 1.91 -14.32
C LYS A 170 14.64 1.33 -15.60
N ILE A 171 13.87 1.32 -16.68
CA ILE A 171 14.25 0.69 -17.95
C ILE A 171 14.90 1.71 -18.91
N GLY A 172 14.46 2.96 -18.83
CA GLY A 172 14.93 4.04 -19.69
C GLY A 172 14.90 5.40 -18.98
N ASP A 173 15.12 6.47 -19.73
CA ASP A 173 15.12 7.83 -19.17
C ASP A 173 13.73 8.32 -18.74
N ASP A 174 12.67 7.69 -19.25
CA ASP A 174 11.27 7.98 -18.95
C ASP A 174 10.42 6.70 -18.80
N GLU A 175 11.06 5.52 -18.64
CA GLU A 175 10.36 4.23 -18.62
C GLU A 175 10.60 3.47 -17.30
N VAL A 176 9.51 2.96 -16.73
CA VAL A 176 9.54 2.03 -15.58
C VAL A 176 8.68 0.80 -15.84
N ALA A 177 8.98 -0.30 -15.16
CA ALA A 177 8.14 -1.51 -15.18
C ALA A 177 8.14 -2.20 -13.82
N PHE A 178 7.03 -2.84 -13.48
CA PHE A 178 7.04 -3.81 -12.37
C PHE A 178 7.96 -4.99 -12.74
N GLU A 179 8.54 -5.63 -11.72
CA GLU A 179 9.45 -6.77 -11.90
C GLU A 179 8.76 -7.94 -12.64
N CYS A 180 7.47 -8.17 -12.37
CA CYS A 180 6.64 -9.19 -13.04
C CYS A 180 6.41 -8.94 -14.54
N ARG A 181 6.68 -7.73 -15.04
CA ARG A 181 6.36 -7.30 -16.41
C ARG A 181 4.86 -7.33 -16.78
N ASP A 182 3.98 -7.34 -15.78
CA ASP A 182 2.54 -7.22 -15.96
C ASP A 182 2.04 -5.77 -15.76
N GLN A 183 0.86 -5.50 -16.32
CA GLN A 183 0.17 -4.23 -16.14
C GLN A 183 -0.56 -4.21 -14.79
N HIS A 184 -0.24 -3.22 -13.95
CA HIS A 184 -0.89 -2.99 -12.65
C HIS A 184 -1.32 -1.53 -12.51
N ASP A 185 -2.33 -1.10 -13.25
CA ASP A 185 -2.78 0.30 -13.24
C ASP A 185 -3.30 0.75 -11.86
N GLY A 186 -3.89 -0.15 -11.08
CA GLY A 186 -4.30 0.11 -9.70
C GLY A 186 -3.11 0.45 -8.81
N LEU A 187 -2.06 -0.39 -8.82
CA LEU A 187 -0.82 -0.12 -8.11
C LEU A 187 -0.11 1.14 -8.65
N MET A 188 -0.12 1.35 -9.96
CA MET A 188 0.48 2.54 -10.55
C MET A 188 -0.21 3.81 -10.03
N ARG A 189 -1.55 3.84 -10.03
CA ARG A 189 -2.35 4.94 -9.49
C ARG A 189 -2.10 5.17 -8.01
N LEU A 190 -1.99 4.09 -7.24
CA LEU A 190 -1.62 4.12 -5.83
C LEU A 190 -0.24 4.75 -5.62
N LEU A 191 0.74 4.42 -6.46
CA LEU A 191 2.14 4.81 -6.30
C LEU A 191 2.45 6.23 -6.81
N MET A 192 1.70 6.76 -7.77
CA MET A 192 1.90 8.10 -8.34
C MET A 192 2.01 9.24 -7.29
N PRO A 193 1.15 9.30 -6.24
CA PRO A 193 1.29 10.26 -5.16
C PRO A 193 2.61 10.15 -4.37
N TYR A 194 3.14 8.93 -4.21
CA TYR A 194 4.34 8.65 -3.43
C TYR A 194 5.62 8.91 -4.25
N SER A 195 5.61 8.54 -5.54
CA SER A 195 6.78 8.66 -6.42
C SER A 195 7.20 10.12 -6.63
N ARG A 196 6.26 11.06 -6.63
CA ARG A 196 6.54 12.48 -6.77
C ARG A 196 7.22 13.10 -5.54
N ASN A 197 7.15 12.55 -4.33
CA ASN A 197 7.68 13.24 -3.14
C ASN A 197 8.43 12.34 -2.15
N ILE A 198 9.57 11.79 -2.60
CA ILE A 198 10.40 10.87 -1.81
C ILE A 198 10.62 11.34 -0.37
N SER A 199 11.07 12.58 -0.17
CA SER A 199 11.37 13.12 1.16
C SER A 199 10.17 13.12 2.11
N SER A 200 8.98 13.46 1.60
CA SER A 200 7.75 13.46 2.41
C SER A 200 7.30 12.05 2.75
N VAL A 201 7.50 11.09 1.83
CA VAL A 201 7.17 9.69 2.07
C VAL A 201 8.12 9.10 3.12
N GLU A 202 9.41 9.42 3.08
CA GLU A 202 10.37 9.02 4.12
C GLU A 202 9.98 9.56 5.50
N THR A 203 9.61 10.83 5.60
CA THR A 203 9.15 11.41 6.87
C THR A 203 7.88 10.73 7.39
N MET A 204 6.93 10.41 6.50
CA MET A 204 5.71 9.72 6.85
C MET A 204 5.99 8.31 7.37
N MET A 205 6.80 7.52 6.65
CA MET A 205 7.18 6.16 7.04
C MET A 205 7.96 6.15 8.36
N ALA A 206 8.90 7.08 8.55
CA ALA A 206 9.64 7.20 9.81
C ALA A 206 8.71 7.55 11.00
N ALA A 207 7.70 8.40 10.77
CA ALA A 207 6.71 8.71 11.80
C ALA A 207 5.80 7.50 12.12
N GLU A 208 5.49 6.66 11.14
CA GLU A 208 4.73 5.41 11.33
C GLU A 208 5.56 4.38 12.11
N ASP A 209 6.82 4.17 11.74
CA ASP A 209 7.75 3.30 12.47
C ASP A 209 7.90 3.73 13.95
N MET A 210 7.92 5.04 14.21
CA MET A 210 7.99 5.58 15.56
C MET A 210 6.69 5.39 16.36
N ARG A 211 5.50 5.36 15.73
CA ARG A 211 4.22 5.20 16.46
C ARG A 211 4.08 3.85 17.13
N GLY A 212 4.79 2.83 16.67
CA GLY A 212 4.80 1.48 17.26
C GLY A 212 5.90 1.27 18.32
N GLN A 213 6.77 2.25 18.55
CA GLN A 213 7.91 2.14 19.48
C GLN A 213 7.67 3.00 20.72
N MET A 214 7.87 2.44 21.91
CA MET A 214 7.98 3.26 23.12
C MET A 214 9.38 3.89 23.14
N THR A 215 9.46 5.18 22.80
CA THR A 215 10.68 5.96 22.93
C THR A 215 10.70 6.71 24.27
N THR A 216 11.88 7.10 24.75
CA THR A 216 12.02 7.91 25.98
C THR A 216 11.19 9.20 25.92
N SER A 217 11.04 9.76 24.71
CA SER A 217 10.20 10.92 24.42
C SER A 217 8.69 10.65 24.48
N THR A 218 8.20 9.45 24.13
CA THR A 218 6.78 9.09 24.31
C THR A 218 6.43 8.73 25.76
N LEU A 219 7.43 8.28 26.52
CA LEU A 219 7.28 7.90 27.92
C LEU A 219 7.50 9.05 28.92
N GLY A 220 7.75 10.28 28.44
CA GLY A 220 7.94 11.45 29.29
C GLY A 220 9.28 11.49 30.04
N PHE A 221 10.23 10.62 29.69
CA PHE A 221 11.60 10.64 30.23
C PHE A 221 12.50 11.54 29.38
N SER A 222 12.15 12.82 29.29
CA SER A 222 13.13 13.81 28.85
C SER A 222 14.11 14.05 29.99
N GLN A 223 15.37 13.68 29.81
CA GLN A 223 16.43 14.06 30.75
C GLN A 223 16.49 15.58 30.81
N THR A 224 16.36 16.12 32.02
CA THR A 224 16.60 17.53 32.34
C THR A 224 18.11 17.79 32.37
#